data_AF-A0A3B8QPR9-F1
#
_entry.id   AF-A0A3B8QPR9-F1
#
_cell.length_a   1.000
_cell.length_b   1.000
_cell.length_c   1.000
_cell.angle_alpha   90.00
_cell.angle_beta   90.00
_cell.angle_gamma   90.00
#
_symmetry.space_group_name_H-M   'P 1'
#
loop_
_entity.id
_entity.type
_entity.pdbx_description
1 polymer ?
#
loop_
_entity_poly.entity_id
_entity_poly.type
_entity_poly.pdbx_seq_one_letter_code
_entity_poly.pdbx_strand_id
1 'polypeptide(L)'
;MFINIKTASYFSTLTLSLILVAVPIKSSAAAGYGGPYNFGTPASAADIALIDIDAMPDGRGLPPGSGDYQTGKVVYAANCMGCHGADLGGVAGTGAA
;
A
#
# COMPACT_ATOMS: atom_id res chain seq x y z
N MET A 1 -49.85 23.87 -23.47
CA MET A 1 -49.25 23.00 -22.44
C MET A 1 -47.81 23.45 -22.25
N PHE A 2 -47.58 24.41 -21.34
CA PHE A 2 -46.26 25.03 -21.14
C PHE A 2 -45.63 24.42 -19.88
N ILE A 3 -44.65 23.54 -20.06
CA ILE A 3 -43.88 22.99 -18.95
C ILE A 3 -42.96 24.11 -18.45
N ASN A 4 -43.03 24.44 -17.15
CA ASN A 4 -42.22 25.49 -16.54
C ASN A 4 -40.75 25.03 -16.51
N ILE A 5 -39.89 25.71 -17.28
CA ILE A 5 -38.47 25.36 -17.46
C ILE A 5 -37.74 25.21 -16.11
N LYS A 6 -38.09 26.00 -15.10
CA LYS A 6 -37.47 25.91 -13.77
C LYS A 6 -37.83 24.59 -13.07
N THR A 7 -39.10 24.18 -13.09
CA THR A 7 -39.53 22.92 -12.47
C THR A 7 -38.98 21.70 -13.21
N ALA A 8 -38.86 21.78 -14.54
CA ALA A 8 -38.22 20.73 -15.33
C ALA A 8 -36.72 20.57 -14.97
N SER A 9 -36.01 21.67 -14.73
CA SER A 9 -34.62 21.65 -14.29
C SER A 9 -34.44 21.10 -12.88
N TYR A 10 -35.34 21.41 -11.94
CA TYR A 10 -35.28 20.86 -10.57
C TYR A 10 -35.59 19.36 -10.53
N PHE A 11 -36.53 18.89 -11.34
CA PHE A 11 -36.80 17.45 -11.47
C PHE A 11 -35.62 16.72 -12.11
N SER A 12 -34.98 17.32 -13.12
CA SER A 12 -33.82 16.75 -13.80
C SER A 12 -32.58 16.65 -12.90
N THR A 13 -32.32 17.66 -12.06
CA THR A 13 -31.20 17.60 -11.12
C THR A 13 -31.46 16.63 -9.98
N LEU A 14 -32.69 16.56 -9.48
CA LEU A 14 -33.07 15.64 -8.40
C LEU A 14 -33.00 14.17 -8.85
N THR A 15 -33.46 13.86 -10.06
CA THR A 15 -33.37 12.50 -10.62
C THR A 15 -31.93 12.08 -10.87
N LEU A 16 -31.09 12.98 -11.40
CA LEU A 16 -29.67 12.70 -11.61
C LEU A 16 -28.92 12.47 -10.29
N SER A 17 -29.19 13.28 -9.25
CA SER A 17 -28.62 13.06 -7.91
C SER A 17 -29.06 11.75 -7.29
N LEU A 18 -30.33 11.35 -7.46
CA LEU A 18 -30.85 10.09 -6.94
C LEU A 18 -30.21 8.87 -7.63
N ILE A 19 -29.96 8.96 -8.94
CA ILE A 19 -29.28 7.91 -9.71
C ILE A 19 -27.82 7.77 -9.27
N LEU A 20 -27.11 8.88 -9.03
CA LEU A 20 -25.72 8.84 -8.55
C LEU A 20 -25.58 8.19 -7.16
N VAL A 21 -26.60 8.31 -6.29
CA VAL A 21 -26.61 7.67 -4.96
C VAL A 21 -26.99 6.19 -5.04
N ALA A 22 -27.86 5.81 -5.99
CA ALA A 22 -28.38 4.45 -6.11
C ALA A 22 -27.46 3.47 -6.86
N VAL A 23 -26.50 3.96 -7.66
CA VAL A 23 -25.61 3.10 -8.45
C VAL A 23 -24.27 2.92 -7.72
N PRO A 24 -23.96 1.72 -7.19
CA PRO A 24 -22.65 1.47 -6.61
C PRO A 24 -21.58 1.49 -7.71
N ILE A 25 -20.63 2.41 -7.59
CA ILE A 25 -19.44 2.43 -8.45
C ILE A 25 -18.61 1.19 -8.10
N LYS A 26 -18.74 0.12 -8.88
CA LYS A 26 -17.87 -1.06 -8.75
C LYS A 26 -16.48 -0.67 -9.22
N SER A 27 -15.54 -0.58 -8.28
CA SER A 27 -14.13 -0.33 -8.60
C SER A 27 -13.54 -1.49 -9.41
N SER A 28 -13.05 -1.21 -10.62
CA SER A 28 -12.37 -2.20 -11.47
C SER A 28 -11.07 -2.73 -10.85
N ALA A 29 -10.55 -2.09 -9.79
CA ALA A 29 -9.39 -2.54 -9.06
C ALA A 29 -9.59 -3.94 -8.40
N ALA A 30 -10.83 -4.36 -8.22
CA ALA A 30 -11.15 -5.66 -7.63
C ALA A 30 -10.91 -6.87 -8.58
N ALA A 31 -10.47 -6.66 -9.82
CA ALA A 31 -10.30 -7.74 -10.81
C ALA A 31 -8.84 -8.17 -11.07
N GLY A 32 -7.85 -7.56 -10.40
CA GLY A 32 -6.42 -7.81 -10.65
C GLY A 32 -5.84 -6.88 -11.72
N TYR A 33 -4.58 -7.10 -12.12
CA TYR A 33 -3.82 -6.21 -13.04
C TYR A 33 -4.58 -5.93 -14.35
N GLY A 34 -5.41 -6.87 -14.83
CA GLY A 34 -6.39 -6.64 -15.91
C GLY A 34 -5.82 -6.12 -17.24
N GLY A 35 -4.49 -6.11 -17.37
CA GLY A 35 -3.78 -5.66 -18.57
C GLY A 35 -3.98 -6.63 -19.75
N PRO A 36 -3.33 -6.37 -20.90
CA PRO A 36 -3.56 -7.12 -22.16
C PRO A 36 -3.29 -8.62 -22.07
N TYR A 37 -2.69 -9.08 -20.97
CA TYR A 37 -2.28 -10.46 -20.73
C TYR A 37 -3.09 -11.18 -19.65
N ASN A 38 -4.04 -10.51 -18.97
CA ASN A 38 -4.94 -11.10 -17.96
C ASN A 38 -4.25 -11.99 -16.90
N PHE A 39 -3.05 -11.61 -16.43
CA PHE A 39 -2.38 -12.34 -15.35
C PHE A 39 -2.65 -11.72 -13.97
N GLY A 40 -2.51 -12.56 -12.95
CA GLY A 40 -2.64 -12.18 -11.55
C GLY A 40 -4.07 -12.22 -11.04
N THR A 41 -4.21 -12.26 -9.72
CA THR A 41 -5.48 -12.10 -9.01
C THR A 41 -5.29 -11.04 -7.93
N PRO A 42 -6.35 -10.34 -7.49
CA PRO A 42 -6.25 -9.46 -6.33
C PRO A 42 -5.69 -10.23 -5.13
N ALA A 43 -4.70 -9.65 -4.46
CA ALA A 43 -4.19 -10.20 -3.22
C ALA A 43 -5.30 -10.23 -2.16
N SER A 44 -5.41 -11.33 -1.41
CA SER A 44 -6.34 -11.38 -0.29
C SER A 44 -5.86 -10.47 0.85
N ALA A 45 -6.74 -10.11 1.77
CA ALA A 45 -6.34 -9.36 2.96
C ALA A 45 -5.25 -10.09 3.78
N ALA A 46 -5.26 -11.42 3.79
CA ALA A 46 -4.24 -12.22 4.44
C ALA A 46 -2.90 -12.14 3.70
N ASP A 47 -2.90 -12.19 2.37
CA ASP A 47 -1.68 -12.05 1.56
C ASP A 47 -1.04 -10.67 1.75
N ILE A 48 -1.87 -9.62 1.77
CA ILE A 48 -1.41 -8.26 2.04
C ILE A 48 -0.79 -8.17 3.44
N ALA A 49 -1.47 -8.68 4.46
CA ALA A 49 -0.98 -8.63 5.84
C ALA A 49 0.37 -9.36 6.05
N LEU A 50 0.74 -10.32 5.19
CA LEU A 50 2.04 -11.00 5.25
C LEU A 50 3.20 -10.14 4.74
N ILE A 51 2.94 -9.18 3.87
CA ILE A 51 3.96 -8.37 3.19
C ILE A 51 3.90 -6.88 3.53
N ASP A 52 2.79 -6.42 4.11
CA ASP A 52 2.55 -5.06 4.62
C ASP A 52 3.28 -4.89 5.97
N ILE A 53 4.61 -4.91 5.91
CA ILE A 53 5.54 -4.84 7.05
C ILE A 53 6.41 -3.58 7.01
N ASP A 54 6.00 -2.59 6.23
CA ASP A 54 6.71 -1.32 6.07
C ASP A 54 6.58 -0.46 7.33
N ALA A 55 7.71 0.14 7.73
CA ALA A 55 7.76 1.11 8.81
C ALA A 55 7.82 2.51 8.20
N MET A 56 6.77 3.30 8.39
CA MET A 56 6.69 4.67 7.88
C MET A 56 7.55 5.63 8.73
N PRO A 57 8.02 6.75 8.15
CA PRO A 57 8.79 7.76 8.89
C PRO A 57 8.04 8.39 10.07
N ASP A 58 6.69 8.38 10.03
CA ASP A 58 5.83 8.85 11.12
C ASP A 58 5.55 7.77 12.20
N GLY A 59 6.17 6.60 12.07
CA GLY A 59 6.06 5.49 13.01
C GLY A 59 4.90 4.51 12.74
N ARG A 60 4.03 4.78 11.76
CA ARG A 60 3.01 3.79 11.37
C ARG A 60 3.67 2.51 10.84
N GLY A 61 3.06 1.36 11.15
CA GLY A 61 3.56 0.04 10.74
C GLY A 61 4.66 -0.55 11.65
N LEU A 62 5.22 0.22 12.60
CA LEU A 62 6.16 -0.35 13.57
C LEU A 62 5.46 -1.32 14.53
N PRO A 63 5.92 -2.57 14.67
CA PRO A 63 5.41 -3.47 15.68
C PRO A 63 5.86 -3.02 17.08
N PRO A 64 5.13 -3.39 18.16
CA PRO A 64 5.60 -3.16 19.51
C PRO A 64 6.91 -3.91 19.75
N GLY A 65 7.88 -3.22 20.36
CA GLY A 65 9.18 -3.82 20.68
C GLY A 65 10.18 -2.80 21.22
N SER A 66 11.33 -3.30 21.62
CA SER A 66 12.48 -2.51 22.06
C SER A 66 13.76 -3.30 21.84
N GLY A 67 14.88 -2.62 21.69
CA GLY A 67 16.20 -3.23 21.62
C GLY A 67 17.28 -2.29 22.12
N ASP A 68 18.45 -2.84 22.42
CA ASP A 68 19.62 -2.08 22.86
C ASP A 68 20.84 -2.33 21.95
N TYR A 69 21.84 -1.46 22.08
CA TYR A 69 23.05 -1.51 21.29
C TYR A 69 23.86 -2.80 21.55
N GLN A 70 23.96 -3.24 22.81
CA GLN A 70 24.77 -4.37 23.21
C GLN A 70 24.27 -5.66 22.55
N THR A 71 22.95 -5.87 22.57
CA THR A 71 22.28 -7.00 21.93
C THR A 71 22.40 -6.90 20.41
N GLY A 72 22.16 -5.72 19.84
CA GLY A 72 22.32 -5.48 18.40
C GLY A 72 23.73 -5.76 17.89
N LYS A 73 24.76 -5.42 18.67
CA LYS A 73 26.17 -5.68 18.33
C LYS A 73 26.45 -7.18 18.16
N VAL A 74 25.89 -8.02 19.02
CA VAL A 74 26.04 -9.48 18.93
C VAL A 74 25.37 -10.01 17.67
N VAL A 75 24.15 -9.56 17.37
CA VAL A 75 23.42 -9.96 16.15
C VAL A 75 24.17 -9.53 14.89
N TYR A 76 24.68 -8.29 14.85
CA TYR A 76 25.42 -7.76 13.72
C TYR A 76 26.71 -8.55 13.46
N ALA A 77 27.48 -8.85 14.52
CA ALA A 77 28.69 -9.65 14.41
C ALA A 77 28.42 -11.06 13.88
N ALA A 78 27.33 -11.69 14.29
CA ALA A 78 26.99 -13.05 13.89
C ALA A 78 26.40 -13.16 12.46
N ASN A 79 25.64 -12.15 12.00
CA ASN A 79 24.82 -12.29 10.79
C ASN A 79 25.12 -11.29 9.67
N CYS A 80 25.78 -10.17 9.97
CA CYS A 80 25.89 -9.04 9.03
C CYS A 80 27.35 -8.70 8.66
N MET A 81 28.25 -8.81 9.63
CA MET A 81 29.65 -8.37 9.52
C MET A 81 30.39 -9.03 8.35
N GLY A 82 30.05 -10.27 7.98
CA GLY A 82 30.70 -10.98 6.88
C GLY A 82 30.60 -10.29 5.51
N CYS A 83 29.57 -9.47 5.30
CA CYS A 83 29.38 -8.70 4.07
C CYS A 83 29.48 -7.18 4.28
N HIS A 84 29.02 -6.69 5.43
CA HIS A 84 28.98 -5.26 5.75
C HIS A 84 30.21 -4.77 6.54
N GLY A 85 31.15 -5.66 6.86
CA GLY A 85 32.40 -5.32 7.53
C GLY A 85 32.25 -5.04 9.03
N ALA A 86 33.39 -4.93 9.71
CA ALA A 86 33.44 -4.39 11.06
C ALA A 86 33.04 -2.91 11.01
N ASP A 87 32.30 -2.47 12.04
CA ASP A 87 31.86 -1.08 12.20
C ASP A 87 31.18 -0.48 10.94
N LEU A 88 30.44 -1.31 10.19
CA LEU A 88 29.72 -0.93 8.96
C LEU A 88 30.65 -0.46 7.82
N GLY A 89 31.95 -0.74 7.90
CA GLY A 89 32.95 -0.25 6.96
C GLY A 89 33.03 -0.97 5.61
N GLY A 90 32.16 -1.96 5.37
CA GLY A 90 32.23 -2.80 4.18
C GLY A 90 33.38 -3.81 4.21
N VAL A 91 33.48 -4.62 3.17
CA VAL A 91 34.54 -5.63 3.01
C VAL A 91 35.31 -5.31 1.74
N ALA A 92 36.62 -5.09 1.86
CA ALA A 92 37.46 -4.82 0.70
C ALA A 92 37.39 -5.97 -0.31
N GLY A 93 37.22 -5.64 -1.58
CA GLY A 93 37.22 -6.62 -2.68
C GLY A 93 35.88 -7.33 -2.93
N THR A 94 34.81 -7.02 -2.20
CA THR A 94 33.44 -7.55 -2.47
C THR A 94 32.61 -6.64 -3.38
N GLY A 95 33.21 -5.58 -3.94
CA GLY A 95 32.50 -4.56 -4.74
C GLY A 95 31.68 -3.57 -3.91
N ALA A 96 31.71 -3.70 -2.58
CA ALA A 96 31.16 -2.75 -1.62
C ALA A 96 32.30 -1.92 -1.00
N ALA A 97 33.04 -1.19 -1.84
CA ALA A 97 33.95 -0.11 -1.48
C ALA A 97 34.15 0.81 -2.68
#